data_AF-A0A3D3KXA7-F1
#
_entry.id   AF-A0A3D3KXA7-F1
#
_cell.length_a   1.000
_cell.length_b   1.000
_cell.length_c   1.000
_cell.angle_alpha   90.00
_cell.angle_beta   90.00
_cell.angle_gamma   90.00
#
_symmetry.space_group_name_H-M   'P 1'
#
loop_
_entity.id
_entity.type
_entity.pdbx_description
1 polymer ?
#
loop_
_entity_poly.entity_id
_entity_poly.type
_entity_poly.pdbx_seq_one_letter_code
_entity_poly.pdbx_strand_id
1 'polypeptide(L)'
;GAAEHEADDVIGTYASRADLPVDVVTGDRDLFQVVNDDRQVRVIYNARGMRNLEVVTDAVVVGKYRVLPEQYADYATLRGDASDGLPGVAGIGEKTAASLLGEYGTLDDVLAAAADGGGGVSASVRSKLAAAADYLTVAPTVVKLVRDLELPTLAEAGALLRPVVGESRTELERLGVEWNLGGT
;
A
#
# COMPACT_ATOMS: atom_id res chain seq x y z
N GLY A 1 14.16 9.07 6.11
CA GLY A 1 13.50 7.90 6.72
C GLY A 1 13.09 8.24 8.13
N ALA A 2 12.27 7.40 8.75
CA ALA A 2 11.92 7.46 10.16
C ALA A 2 12.46 6.19 10.85
N ALA A 3 12.88 6.30 12.12
CA ALA A 3 13.40 5.14 12.85
C ALA A 3 12.29 4.11 13.08
N GLU A 4 12.62 2.81 12.98
CA GLU A 4 11.66 1.70 13.15
C GLU A 4 10.48 1.68 12.15
N HIS A 5 10.57 2.44 11.05
CA HIS A 5 9.52 2.54 10.03
C HIS A 5 10.08 2.34 8.63
N GLU A 6 9.24 1.80 7.75
CA GLU A 6 9.62 1.52 6.38
C GLU A 6 9.51 2.77 5.49
N ALA A 7 10.06 2.68 4.28
CA ALA A 7 9.92 3.75 3.29
C ALA A 7 8.45 4.02 2.96
N ASP A 8 7.63 2.97 2.97
CA ASP A 8 6.22 3.03 2.62
C ASP A 8 5.40 3.78 3.66
N ASP A 9 5.75 3.70 4.95
CA ASP A 9 5.13 4.52 6.00
C ASP A 9 5.44 6.01 5.82
N VAL A 10 6.69 6.32 5.43
CA VAL A 10 7.12 7.70 5.16
C VAL A 10 6.36 8.25 3.95
N ILE A 11 6.26 7.47 2.87
CA ILE A 11 5.52 7.83 1.66
C ILE A 11 4.03 7.99 1.98
N GLY A 12 3.44 7.03 2.68
CA GLY A 12 2.05 7.03 3.10
C GLY A 12 1.70 8.24 3.96
N THR A 13 2.57 8.61 4.90
CA THR A 13 2.40 9.81 5.73
C THR A 13 2.44 11.09 4.89
N TYR A 14 3.43 11.27 4.00
CA TYR A 14 3.47 12.46 3.15
C TYR A 14 2.27 12.54 2.19
N ALA A 15 1.90 11.43 1.55
CA ALA A 15 0.75 11.38 0.63
C ALA A 15 -0.57 11.68 1.37
N SER A 16 -0.73 11.16 2.57
CA SER A 16 -1.94 11.37 3.39
C SER A 16 -2.07 12.81 3.93
N ARG A 17 -0.97 13.56 3.99
CA ARG A 17 -0.95 14.94 4.51
C ARG A 17 -0.77 16.02 3.45
N ALA A 18 -0.56 15.66 2.19
CA ALA A 18 -0.32 16.63 1.12
C ALA A 18 -1.54 17.50 0.81
N ASP A 19 -1.36 18.80 0.69
CA ASP A 19 -2.42 19.75 0.26
C ASP A 19 -2.44 19.96 -1.26
N LEU A 20 -1.81 19.05 -2.01
CA LEU A 20 -1.54 19.14 -3.45
C LEU A 20 -1.80 17.76 -4.07
N PRO A 21 -2.05 17.67 -5.38
CA PRO A 21 -2.05 16.37 -6.07
C PRO A 21 -0.74 15.62 -5.87
N VAL A 22 -0.82 14.31 -5.67
CA VAL A 22 0.35 13.45 -5.37
C VAL A 22 0.40 12.26 -6.30
N ASP A 23 1.58 12.06 -6.90
CA ASP A 23 1.94 10.86 -7.64
C ASP A 23 2.94 10.04 -6.81
N VAL A 24 2.48 8.91 -6.26
CA VAL A 24 3.34 7.96 -5.56
C VAL A 24 3.92 6.97 -6.56
N VAL A 25 5.23 7.03 -6.82
CA VAL A 25 5.88 6.14 -7.79
C VAL A 25 6.46 4.93 -7.08
N THR A 26 5.89 3.75 -7.30
CA THR A 26 6.35 2.52 -6.64
C THR A 26 6.06 1.26 -7.46
N GLY A 27 6.81 0.20 -7.18
CA GLY A 27 6.53 -1.17 -7.65
C GLY A 27 5.74 -1.98 -6.61
N ASP A 28 5.51 -1.41 -5.44
CA ASP A 28 4.79 -2.03 -4.35
C ASP A 28 3.28 -1.83 -4.50
N ARG A 29 2.51 -2.90 -4.25
CA ARG A 29 1.06 -2.83 -4.27
C ARG A 29 0.49 -2.40 -2.92
N ASP A 30 1.25 -2.48 -1.84
CA ASP A 30 0.78 -2.09 -0.52
C ASP A 30 0.45 -0.61 -0.46
N LEU A 31 1.17 0.23 -1.23
CA LEU A 31 0.85 1.64 -1.40
C LEU A 31 -0.45 1.91 -2.17
N PHE A 32 -1.15 0.91 -2.73
CA PHE A 32 -2.49 1.15 -3.30
C PHE A 32 -3.47 1.65 -2.25
N GLN A 33 -3.22 1.39 -0.97
CA GLN A 33 -4.04 1.90 0.13
C GLN A 33 -4.00 3.44 0.29
N VAL A 34 -3.02 4.12 -0.32
CA VAL A 34 -2.90 5.59 -0.25
C VAL A 34 -3.70 6.31 -1.34
N VAL A 35 -4.21 5.57 -2.33
CA VAL A 35 -4.99 6.13 -3.44
C VAL A 35 -6.26 6.79 -2.88
N ASN A 36 -6.54 8.00 -3.35
CA ASN A 36 -7.69 8.79 -2.97
C ASN A 36 -7.97 9.84 -4.06
N ASP A 37 -8.98 9.61 -4.89
CA ASP A 37 -9.26 10.49 -6.04
C ASP A 37 -9.76 11.88 -5.59
N ASP A 38 -10.50 11.97 -4.46
CA ASP A 38 -10.98 13.23 -3.87
C ASP A 38 -9.83 14.18 -3.49
N ARG A 39 -8.72 13.62 -2.99
CA ARG A 39 -7.48 14.34 -2.66
C ARG A 39 -6.47 14.37 -3.80
N GLN A 40 -6.81 13.80 -4.96
CA GLN A 40 -5.94 13.67 -6.13
C GLN A 40 -4.61 12.95 -5.81
N VAL A 41 -4.67 11.91 -4.98
CA VAL A 41 -3.55 11.03 -4.66
C VAL A 41 -3.67 9.75 -5.48
N ARG A 42 -2.67 9.45 -6.31
CA ARG A 42 -2.65 8.26 -7.18
C ARG A 42 -1.30 7.56 -7.14
N VAL A 43 -1.28 6.27 -7.45
CA VAL A 43 -0.03 5.49 -7.54
C VAL A 43 0.39 5.32 -9.00
N ILE A 44 1.64 5.65 -9.31
CA ILE A 44 2.29 5.36 -10.58
C ILE A 44 3.03 4.03 -10.42
N TYR A 45 2.34 2.95 -10.74
CA TYR A 45 2.80 1.58 -10.54
C TYR A 45 3.82 1.17 -11.62
N ASN A 46 5.05 0.82 -11.21
CA ASN A 46 6.18 0.56 -12.11
C ASN A 46 6.74 -0.87 -12.06
N ALA A 47 6.04 -1.83 -11.41
CA ALA A 47 6.53 -3.21 -11.27
C ALA A 47 6.76 -3.95 -12.61
N ARG A 48 6.14 -3.49 -13.71
CA ARG A 48 6.34 -4.01 -15.08
C ARG A 48 7.42 -3.26 -15.87
N GLY A 49 8.27 -2.51 -15.16
CA GLY A 49 9.36 -1.71 -15.69
C GLY A 49 8.92 -0.28 -16.07
N MET A 50 9.91 0.61 -16.17
CA MET A 50 9.70 2.05 -16.41
C MET A 50 9.02 2.40 -17.75
N ARG A 51 8.93 1.44 -18.68
CA ARG A 51 8.24 1.61 -19.97
C ARG A 51 6.74 1.32 -19.89
N ASN A 52 6.29 0.63 -18.85
CA ASN A 52 4.92 0.15 -18.69
C ASN A 52 4.32 0.66 -17.36
N LEU A 53 4.35 1.98 -17.18
CA LEU A 53 3.77 2.62 -16.01
C LEU A 53 2.25 2.52 -16.06
N GLU A 54 1.65 2.14 -14.95
CA GLU A 54 0.20 2.12 -14.78
C GLU A 54 -0.20 3.17 -13.74
N VAL A 55 -1.14 4.04 -14.10
CA VAL A 55 -1.73 5.00 -13.16
C VAL A 55 -2.87 4.31 -12.44
N VAL A 56 -2.72 4.12 -11.13
CA VAL A 56 -3.69 3.46 -10.25
C VAL A 56 -4.47 4.54 -9.49
N THR A 57 -5.76 4.62 -9.81
CA THR A 57 -6.78 5.47 -9.18
C THR A 57 -7.81 4.61 -8.45
N ASP A 58 -8.77 5.21 -7.75
CA ASP A 58 -9.83 4.47 -7.05
C ASP A 58 -10.53 3.48 -7.99
N ALA A 59 -10.89 3.96 -9.20
CA ALA A 59 -11.53 3.15 -10.22
C ALA A 59 -10.69 1.94 -10.67
N VAL A 60 -9.36 2.08 -10.72
CA VAL A 60 -8.45 0.97 -11.06
C VAL A 60 -8.40 -0.05 -9.93
N VAL A 61 -8.32 0.41 -8.67
CA VAL A 61 -8.31 -0.48 -7.49
C VAL A 61 -9.62 -1.26 -7.43
N VAL A 62 -10.76 -0.57 -7.51
CA VAL A 62 -12.09 -1.20 -7.49
C VAL A 62 -12.28 -2.15 -8.67
N GLY A 63 -11.89 -1.74 -9.88
CA GLY A 63 -12.06 -2.55 -11.08
C GLY A 63 -11.28 -3.87 -11.03
N LYS A 64 -10.06 -3.85 -10.46
CA LYS A 64 -9.19 -5.03 -10.38
C LYS A 64 -9.46 -5.89 -9.15
N TYR A 65 -9.57 -5.26 -7.99
CA TYR A 65 -9.56 -5.95 -6.70
C TYR A 65 -10.93 -6.01 -6.04
N ARG A 66 -11.91 -5.26 -6.56
CA ARG A 66 -13.29 -5.20 -6.04
C ARG A 66 -13.38 -4.76 -4.58
N VAL A 67 -12.41 -3.96 -4.15
CA VAL A 67 -12.34 -3.30 -2.85
C VAL A 67 -11.97 -1.84 -3.06
N LEU A 68 -12.32 -0.99 -2.09
CA LEU A 68 -11.86 0.39 -2.05
C LEU A 68 -10.37 0.45 -1.64
N PRO A 69 -9.63 1.53 -1.99
CA PRO A 69 -8.25 1.71 -1.52
C PRO A 69 -8.09 1.62 0.00
N GLU A 70 -9.01 2.22 0.76
CA GLU A 70 -9.02 2.16 2.23
C GLU A 70 -9.20 0.73 2.78
N GLN A 71 -9.78 -0.17 1.98
CA GLN A 71 -9.97 -1.59 2.32
C GLN A 71 -8.79 -2.45 1.85
N TYR A 72 -7.85 -1.91 1.08
CA TYR A 72 -6.83 -2.71 0.40
C TYR A 72 -5.90 -3.43 1.38
N ALA A 73 -5.57 -2.81 2.51
CA ALA A 73 -4.74 -3.42 3.55
C ALA A 73 -5.46 -4.60 4.24
N ASP A 74 -6.75 -4.45 4.54
CA ASP A 74 -7.56 -5.53 5.10
C ASP A 74 -7.74 -6.67 4.07
N TYR A 75 -7.90 -6.30 2.80
CA TYR A 75 -7.96 -7.24 1.68
C TYR A 75 -6.68 -8.06 1.58
N ALA A 76 -5.51 -7.40 1.54
CA ALA A 76 -4.20 -8.05 1.50
C ALA A 76 -3.98 -8.94 2.73
N THR A 77 -4.37 -8.48 3.92
CA THR A 77 -4.33 -9.30 5.16
C THR A 77 -5.14 -10.59 5.01
N LEU A 78 -6.35 -10.54 4.45
CA LEU A 78 -7.19 -11.71 4.27
C LEU A 78 -6.65 -12.67 3.20
N ARG A 79 -6.28 -12.15 2.02
CA ARG A 79 -5.83 -12.99 0.89
C ARG A 79 -4.38 -13.47 1.01
N GLY A 80 -3.57 -12.82 1.86
CA GLY A 80 -2.13 -12.98 1.94
C GLY A 80 -1.39 -12.23 0.83
N ASP A 81 -0.08 -12.03 1.03
CA ASP A 81 0.83 -11.53 0.01
C ASP A 81 2.15 -12.31 0.01
N ALA A 82 2.42 -13.00 -1.11
CA ALA A 82 3.58 -13.88 -1.21
C ALA A 82 4.89 -13.11 -1.38
N SER A 83 4.88 -11.88 -1.90
CA SER A 83 6.08 -11.03 -1.95
C SER A 83 6.61 -10.74 -0.55
N ASP A 84 5.70 -10.55 0.41
CA ASP A 84 6.01 -10.09 1.77
C ASP A 84 5.94 -11.23 2.79
N GLY A 85 5.85 -12.47 2.31
CA GLY A 85 5.80 -13.67 3.14
C GLY A 85 4.53 -13.79 3.99
N LEU A 86 3.47 -13.06 3.65
CA LEU A 86 2.20 -13.06 4.36
C LEU A 86 1.32 -14.21 3.85
N PRO A 87 1.04 -15.25 4.67
CA PRO A 87 0.30 -16.43 4.22
C PRO A 87 -1.19 -16.16 3.97
N GLY A 88 -1.75 -15.11 4.58
CA GLY A 88 -3.18 -14.84 4.57
C GLY A 88 -3.99 -15.85 5.36
N VAL A 89 -5.32 -15.75 5.26
CA VAL A 89 -6.23 -16.71 5.89
C VAL A 89 -6.43 -17.90 4.96
N ALA A 90 -6.02 -19.09 5.42
CA ALA A 90 -6.11 -20.31 4.63
C ALA A 90 -7.53 -20.56 4.09
N GLY A 91 -7.67 -20.61 2.77
CA GLY A 91 -8.94 -20.83 2.09
C GLY A 91 -9.84 -19.59 1.97
N ILE A 92 -9.32 -18.38 2.26
CA ILE A 92 -9.90 -17.09 1.88
C ILE A 92 -8.97 -16.47 0.83
N GLY A 93 -9.36 -16.57 -0.44
CA GLY A 93 -8.64 -15.91 -1.53
C GLY A 93 -9.27 -14.56 -1.90
N GLU A 94 -8.72 -13.93 -2.93
CA GLU A 94 -9.12 -12.61 -3.46
C GLU A 94 -10.64 -12.40 -3.51
N LYS A 95 -11.38 -13.32 -4.13
CA LYS A 95 -12.84 -13.19 -4.30
C LYS A 95 -13.59 -13.19 -2.97
N THR A 96 -13.18 -14.05 -2.04
CA THR A 96 -13.84 -14.16 -0.73
C THR A 96 -13.49 -12.96 0.13
N ALA A 97 -12.23 -12.52 0.13
CA ALA A 97 -11.80 -11.32 0.84
C ALA A 97 -12.55 -10.08 0.36
N ALA A 98 -12.62 -9.86 -0.95
CA ALA A 98 -13.37 -8.73 -1.54
C ALA A 98 -14.86 -8.80 -1.24
N SER A 99 -15.47 -9.99 -1.29
CA SER A 99 -16.89 -10.15 -0.94
C SER A 99 -17.17 -9.82 0.52
N LEU A 100 -16.31 -10.25 1.45
CA LEU A 100 -16.46 -9.96 2.87
C LEU A 100 -16.32 -8.45 3.13
N LEU A 101 -15.29 -7.82 2.59
CA LEU A 101 -15.09 -6.38 2.76
C LEU A 101 -16.16 -5.54 2.08
N GLY A 102 -16.70 -6.01 0.95
CA GLY A 102 -17.84 -5.36 0.30
C GLY A 102 -19.13 -5.41 1.13
N GLU A 103 -19.31 -6.46 1.96
CA GLU A 103 -20.49 -6.63 2.81
C GLU A 103 -20.35 -5.96 4.18
N TYR A 104 -19.18 -6.10 4.80
CA TYR A 104 -18.93 -5.69 6.19
C TYR A 104 -18.10 -4.42 6.32
N GLY A 105 -17.48 -3.93 5.25
CA GLY A 105 -16.68 -2.71 5.26
C GLY A 105 -15.24 -2.95 5.70
N THR A 106 -15.02 -3.36 6.95
CA THR A 106 -13.68 -3.49 7.55
C THR A 106 -13.37 -4.91 8.00
N LEU A 107 -12.07 -5.23 8.19
CA LEU A 107 -11.68 -6.51 8.79
C LEU A 107 -12.29 -6.71 10.19
N ASP A 108 -12.33 -5.66 11.02
CA ASP A 108 -12.88 -5.74 12.38
C ASP A 108 -14.38 -6.08 12.35
N ASP A 109 -15.13 -5.50 11.42
CA ASP A 109 -16.56 -5.80 11.23
C ASP A 109 -16.77 -7.23 10.71
N VAL A 110 -15.90 -7.72 9.82
CA VAL A 110 -15.91 -9.12 9.37
C VAL A 110 -15.71 -10.07 10.56
N LEU A 111 -14.76 -9.76 11.44
CA LEU A 111 -14.45 -10.57 12.62
C LEU A 111 -15.59 -10.54 13.65
N ALA A 112 -16.18 -9.36 13.89
CA ALA A 112 -17.33 -9.20 14.76
C ALA A 112 -18.54 -10.00 14.24
N ALA A 113 -18.85 -9.91 12.93
CA ALA A 113 -19.92 -10.67 12.32
C ALA A 113 -19.66 -12.19 12.34
N ALA A 114 -18.40 -12.61 12.24
CA ALA A 114 -18.02 -14.00 12.39
C ALA A 114 -18.22 -14.53 13.82
N ALA A 115 -18.07 -13.67 14.84
CA ALA A 115 -18.23 -14.03 16.25
C ALA A 115 -19.70 -14.06 16.71
N ASP A 116 -20.57 -13.20 16.16
CA ASP A 116 -21.97 -13.05 16.57
C ASP A 116 -22.85 -14.29 16.27
N GLY A 117 -22.41 -15.19 15.39
CA GLY A 117 -23.12 -16.43 15.06
C GLY A 117 -24.43 -16.23 14.27
N GLY A 118 -24.89 -14.99 14.13
CA GLY A 118 -26.08 -14.57 13.40
C GLY A 118 -25.91 -14.60 11.88
N GLY A 119 -25.77 -15.79 11.29
CA GLY A 119 -26.12 -16.10 9.89
C GLY A 119 -25.40 -15.39 8.71
N GLY A 120 -24.89 -14.16 8.86
CA GLY A 120 -24.34 -13.36 7.76
C GLY A 120 -23.05 -13.95 7.18
N VAL A 121 -22.14 -14.39 8.06
CA VAL A 121 -20.93 -15.10 7.63
C VAL A 121 -21.20 -16.61 7.55
N SER A 122 -20.76 -17.30 6.50
CA SER A 122 -20.94 -18.76 6.42
C SER A 122 -20.15 -19.49 7.51
N ALA A 123 -20.64 -20.68 7.94
CA ALA A 123 -19.95 -21.50 8.94
C ALA A 123 -18.51 -21.88 8.52
N SER A 124 -18.29 -22.11 7.22
CA SER A 124 -16.95 -22.40 6.69
C SER A 124 -16.01 -21.20 6.82
N VAL A 125 -16.47 -19.99 6.50
CA VAL A 125 -15.67 -18.77 6.64
C VAL A 125 -15.37 -18.48 8.11
N ARG A 126 -16.36 -18.61 9.00
CA ARG A 126 -16.13 -18.49 10.46
C ARG A 126 -15.02 -19.42 10.95
N SER A 127 -15.07 -20.69 10.55
CA SER A 127 -14.05 -21.67 10.96
C SER A 127 -12.65 -21.30 10.45
N LYS A 128 -12.54 -20.73 9.25
CA LYS A 128 -11.24 -20.30 8.68
C LYS A 128 -10.68 -19.08 9.41
N LEU A 129 -11.53 -18.08 9.67
CA LEU A 129 -11.15 -16.87 10.43
C LEU A 129 -10.72 -17.24 11.85
N ALA A 130 -11.48 -18.10 12.53
CA ALA A 130 -11.12 -18.59 13.86
C ALA A 130 -9.79 -19.36 13.89
N ALA A 131 -9.53 -20.19 12.87
CA ALA A 131 -8.27 -20.91 12.76
C ALA A 131 -7.06 -20.00 12.47
N ALA A 132 -7.30 -18.79 11.96
CA ALA A 132 -6.28 -17.78 11.67
C ALA A 132 -6.23 -16.65 12.71
N ALA A 133 -6.86 -16.81 13.89
CA ALA A 133 -6.98 -15.74 14.89
C ALA A 133 -5.63 -15.16 15.33
N ASP A 134 -4.63 -16.01 15.57
CA ASP A 134 -3.29 -15.55 15.97
C ASP A 134 -2.63 -14.70 14.87
N TYR A 135 -2.77 -15.13 13.60
CA TYR A 135 -2.29 -14.37 12.45
C TYR A 135 -3.03 -13.03 12.32
N LEU A 136 -4.36 -13.03 12.41
CA LEU A 136 -5.20 -11.85 12.26
C LEU A 136 -5.05 -10.84 13.40
N THR A 137 -4.47 -11.23 14.53
CA THR A 137 -4.13 -10.33 15.63
C THR A 137 -2.91 -9.45 15.30
N VAL A 138 -1.99 -9.93 14.47
CA VAL A 138 -0.71 -9.26 14.19
C VAL A 138 -0.62 -8.76 12.75
N ALA A 139 -1.10 -9.52 11.78
CA ALA A 139 -0.98 -9.19 10.36
C ALA A 139 -1.49 -7.78 10.00
N PRO A 140 -2.62 -7.28 10.54
CA PRO A 140 -3.06 -5.93 10.23
C PRO A 140 -2.05 -4.84 10.60
N THR A 141 -1.24 -5.03 11.65
CA THR A 141 -0.21 -4.04 12.05
C THR A 141 1.02 -4.06 11.15
N VAL A 142 1.19 -5.11 10.35
CA VAL A 142 2.29 -5.25 9.38
C VAL A 142 1.85 -4.71 8.01
N VAL A 143 0.59 -4.93 7.64
CA VAL A 143 0.07 -4.57 6.30
C VAL A 143 -0.44 -3.13 6.22
N LYS A 144 -0.96 -2.59 7.32
CA LYS A 144 -1.47 -1.21 7.35
C LYS A 144 -0.30 -0.23 7.48
N LEU A 145 -0.22 0.71 6.54
CA LEU A 145 0.76 1.79 6.61
C LEU A 145 0.50 2.70 7.79
N VAL A 146 1.58 3.11 8.44
CA VAL A 146 1.55 4.25 9.36
C VAL A 146 1.47 5.53 8.53
N ARG A 147 0.44 6.35 8.77
CA ARG A 147 0.13 7.55 7.97
C ARG A 147 0.26 8.86 8.72
N ASP A 148 0.70 8.79 9.96
CA ASP A 148 0.74 9.89 10.91
C ASP A 148 2.11 10.08 11.57
N LEU A 149 3.18 9.60 10.94
CA LEU A 149 4.54 9.79 11.44
C LEU A 149 4.88 11.28 11.64
N GLU A 150 5.57 11.60 12.73
CA GLU A 150 6.17 12.92 12.94
C GLU A 150 7.37 13.09 11.99
N LEU A 151 7.14 13.73 10.84
CA LEU A 151 8.12 13.92 9.77
C LEU A 151 8.42 15.42 9.58
N PRO A 152 9.66 15.77 9.18
CA PRO A 152 9.95 17.14 8.75
C PRO A 152 9.08 17.53 7.55
N THR A 153 8.85 18.82 7.37
CA THR A 153 8.25 19.32 6.12
C THR A 153 9.14 18.99 4.92
N LEU A 154 8.57 18.95 3.71
CA LEU A 154 9.35 18.72 2.49
C LEU A 154 10.49 19.74 2.31
N ALA A 155 10.30 20.96 2.79
CA ALA A 155 11.33 22.01 2.77
C ALA A 155 12.47 21.71 3.76
N GLU A 156 12.14 21.33 5.00
CA GLU A 156 13.12 20.95 6.03
C GLU A 156 13.89 19.68 5.65
N ALA A 157 13.21 18.73 5.00
CA ALA A 157 13.83 17.51 4.46
C ALA A 157 14.71 17.77 3.23
N GLY A 158 14.70 18.99 2.67
CA GLY A 158 15.41 19.31 1.43
C GLY A 158 14.86 18.57 0.20
N ALA A 159 13.61 18.11 0.25
CA ALA A 159 12.96 17.30 -0.79
C ALA A 159 12.44 18.11 -1.99
N LEU A 160 12.75 19.41 -2.05
CA LEU A 160 12.39 20.25 -3.18
C LEU A 160 13.36 20.02 -4.34
N LEU A 161 12.82 19.74 -5.52
CA LEU A 161 13.62 19.60 -6.74
C LEU A 161 14.36 20.91 -7.03
N ARG A 162 15.68 20.79 -7.25
CA ARG A 162 16.56 21.91 -7.63
C ARG A 162 17.41 21.49 -8.81
N PRO A 163 17.68 22.40 -9.77
CA PRO A 163 18.64 22.11 -10.83
C PRO A 163 20.01 21.79 -10.23
N VAL A 164 20.62 20.70 -10.69
CA VAL A 164 22.02 20.39 -10.36
C VAL A 164 22.93 21.13 -11.35
N VAL A 165 23.84 21.95 -10.83
CA VAL A 165 24.70 22.85 -11.63
C VAL A 165 26.15 22.78 -11.18
N GLY A 166 27.07 23.29 -12.01
CA GLY A 166 28.49 23.43 -11.68
C GLY A 166 29.17 22.11 -11.36
N GLU A 167 30.02 22.11 -10.33
CA GLU A 167 30.83 20.96 -9.92
C GLU A 167 29.98 19.74 -9.54
N SER A 168 28.83 19.93 -8.89
CA SER A 168 27.93 18.83 -8.54
C SER A 168 27.40 18.10 -9.77
N ARG A 169 27.14 18.82 -10.88
CA ARG A 169 26.74 18.21 -12.13
C ARG A 169 27.88 17.41 -12.73
N THR A 170 29.08 17.98 -12.78
CA THR A 170 30.28 17.30 -13.28
C THR A 170 30.55 16.02 -12.50
N GLU A 171 30.39 16.03 -11.18
CA GLU A 171 30.57 14.85 -10.34
C GLU A 171 29.50 13.78 -10.59
N LEU A 172 28.23 14.16 -10.75
CA LEU A 172 27.18 13.20 -11.14
C LEU A 172 27.44 12.58 -12.51
N GLU A 173 27.91 13.36 -13.48
CA GLU A 173 28.28 12.85 -14.81
C GLU A 173 29.47 11.89 -14.72
N ARG A 174 30.50 12.22 -13.91
CA ARG A 174 31.63 11.33 -13.64
C ARG A 174 31.19 10.01 -13.01
N LEU A 175 30.36 10.06 -11.97
CA LEU A 175 29.78 8.88 -11.33
C LEU A 175 28.92 8.08 -12.30
N GLY A 176 28.16 8.74 -13.17
CA GLY A 176 27.36 8.10 -14.20
C GLY A 176 28.20 7.27 -15.17
N VAL A 177 29.37 7.75 -15.55
CA VAL A 177 30.34 7.02 -16.38
C VAL A 177 31.01 5.90 -15.60
N GLU A 178 31.52 6.19 -14.40
CA GLU A 178 32.23 5.23 -13.55
C GLU A 178 31.39 3.98 -13.24
N TRP A 179 30.11 4.21 -12.91
CA TRP A 179 29.17 3.15 -12.54
C TRP A 179 28.28 2.68 -13.69
N ASN A 180 28.51 3.19 -14.91
CA ASN A 180 27.74 2.86 -16.11
C ASN A 180 26.21 3.01 -15.91
N LEU A 181 25.81 4.11 -15.25
CA LEU A 181 24.41 4.40 -14.90
C LEU A 181 23.62 5.07 -16.04
N GLY A 182 24.32 5.55 -17.07
CA GLY A 182 23.72 6.04 -18.32
C GLY A 182 23.62 4.91 -19.33
N GLY A 183 22.56 4.10 -19.26
CA GLY A 183 22.32 3.04 -20.23
C GLY A 183 22.29 3.58 -21.67
N THR A 184 23.01 2.89 -22.55
CA THR A 184 22.89 3.01 -24.02
C THR A 184 21.50 2.61 -24.52
#